data_AF-A0A964ZCW3-F1
#
_entry.id   AF-A0A964ZCW3-F1
#
_cell.length_a   1.000
_cell.length_b   1.000
_cell.length_c   1.000
_cell.angle_alpha   90.00
_cell.angle_beta   90.00
_cell.angle_gamma   90.00
#
_symmetry.space_group_name_H-M   'P 1'
#
loop_
_entity.id
_entity.type
_entity.pdbx_description
1 polymer ?
#
loop_
_entity_poly.entity_id
_entity_poly.type
_entity_poly.pdbx_seq_one_letter_code
_entity_poly.pdbx_strand_id
1 'polypeptide(L)'
;MVVWQWQFKGTDAWLRADIPKGKYFTRLEIRPGAKADEYELRAWTPDAGEQRFSGKLDGRRLLFDRDHEGLTHRFTFSLLHGNRYLCRYETRKIGTVTFATRYQIGATKQGVPFAIVDKGPECIVSGGLGTSRVTYKGKSYYVCCSGCRDAFNENPEKYIKEFEATQKGK
;
A
#
# COMPACT_ATOMS: atom_id res chain seq x y z
N MET A 1 -12.71 -5.27 8.08
CA MET A 1 -12.01 -5.28 6.78
C MET A 1 -12.84 -4.44 5.82
N VAL A 2 -12.22 -3.53 5.08
CA VAL A 2 -12.95 -2.76 4.04
C VAL A 2 -13.20 -3.67 2.85
N VAL A 3 -14.42 -3.65 2.31
CA VAL A 3 -14.82 -4.48 1.17
C VAL A 3 -15.19 -3.56 0.02
N TRP A 4 -14.46 -3.68 -1.08
CA TRP A 4 -14.77 -2.96 -2.31
C TRP A 4 -15.53 -3.84 -3.27
N GLN A 5 -16.53 -3.26 -3.91
CA GLN A 5 -17.33 -3.91 -4.92
C GLN A 5 -17.68 -2.93 -6.03
N TRP A 6 -17.61 -3.40 -7.26
CA TRP A 6 -18.27 -2.71 -8.35
C TRP A 6 -19.78 -2.83 -8.20
N GLN A 7 -20.48 -1.78 -8.58
CA GLN A 7 -21.92 -1.72 -8.66
C GLN A 7 -22.29 -1.31 -10.08
N PHE A 8 -23.36 -1.90 -10.60
CA PHE A 8 -23.79 -1.69 -11.97
C PHE A 8 -25.31 -1.49 -11.98
N LYS A 9 -25.78 -0.47 -12.69
CA LYS A 9 -27.22 -0.23 -12.89
C LYS A 9 -27.46 0.39 -14.25
N GLY A 10 -27.99 -0.39 -15.19
CA GLY A 10 -28.14 0.06 -16.58
C GLY A 10 -26.77 0.40 -17.17
N THR A 11 -26.62 1.63 -17.65
CA THR A 11 -25.34 2.16 -18.15
C THR A 11 -24.46 2.81 -17.07
N ASP A 12 -24.91 2.85 -15.82
CA ASP A 12 -24.16 3.42 -14.69
C ASP A 12 -23.28 2.35 -14.03
N ALA A 13 -22.07 2.76 -13.62
CA ALA A 13 -21.11 1.92 -12.92
C ALA A 13 -20.37 2.75 -11.87
N TRP A 14 -20.29 2.22 -10.65
CA TRP A 14 -19.61 2.90 -9.55
C TRP A 14 -18.93 1.93 -8.59
N LEU A 15 -17.97 2.45 -7.83
CA LEU A 15 -17.31 1.68 -6.78
C LEU A 15 -18.01 1.94 -5.46
N ARG A 16 -18.27 0.88 -4.70
CA ARG A 16 -18.76 0.95 -3.33
C ARG A 16 -17.75 0.32 -2.38
N ALA A 17 -17.46 1.00 -1.28
CA ALA A 17 -16.72 0.46 -0.16
C ALA A 17 -17.62 0.35 1.06
N ASP A 18 -17.72 -0.85 1.64
CA ASP A 18 -18.33 -1.04 2.96
C ASP A 18 -17.21 -1.09 4.01
N ILE A 19 -17.37 -0.29 5.07
CA ILE A 19 -16.41 -0.11 6.18
C ILE A 19 -17.08 -0.56 7.49
N PRO A 20 -17.10 -1.87 7.78
CA PRO A 20 -17.67 -2.37 9.03
C PRO A 20 -16.95 -1.75 10.23
N LYS A 21 -17.72 -1.21 11.20
CA LYS A 21 -17.21 -0.56 12.42
C LYS A 21 -16.31 0.67 12.16
N GLY A 22 -16.52 1.38 11.05
CA GLY A 22 -15.79 2.62 10.77
C GLY A 22 -16.13 3.74 11.76
N LYS A 23 -15.11 4.41 12.29
CA LYS A 23 -15.26 5.50 13.27
C LYS A 23 -15.97 6.73 12.70
N TYR A 24 -15.65 7.08 11.45
CA TYR A 24 -16.15 8.29 10.79
C TYR A 24 -17.15 7.97 9.67
N PHE A 25 -16.94 6.86 8.97
CA PHE A 25 -17.74 6.48 7.81
C PHE A 25 -17.97 4.97 7.79
N THR A 26 -19.17 4.55 7.40
CA THR A 26 -19.58 3.15 7.28
C THR A 26 -19.67 2.68 5.83
N ARG A 27 -19.88 3.62 4.89
CA ARG A 27 -19.93 3.34 3.45
C ARG A 27 -19.36 4.49 2.65
N LEU A 28 -18.67 4.17 1.56
CA LEU A 28 -18.25 5.11 0.53
C LEU A 28 -18.77 4.65 -0.82
N GLU A 29 -19.16 5.59 -1.68
CA GLU A 29 -19.41 5.36 -3.11
C GLU A 29 -18.62 6.36 -3.93
N ILE A 30 -17.84 5.88 -4.90
CA ILE A 30 -17.11 6.71 -5.85
C ILE A 30 -17.74 6.54 -7.22
N ARG A 31 -18.20 7.65 -7.80
CA ARG A 31 -18.89 7.73 -9.08
C ARG A 31 -18.10 8.61 -10.05
N PRO A 32 -18.14 8.33 -11.37
CA PRO A 32 -17.65 9.27 -12.38
C PRO A 32 -18.35 10.62 -12.26
N GLY A 33 -17.60 11.70 -12.46
CA GLY A 33 -18.10 13.06 -12.56
C GLY A 33 -18.57 13.41 -13.98
N ALA A 34 -18.88 14.68 -14.20
CA ALA A 34 -19.37 15.16 -15.50
C ALA A 34 -18.29 15.21 -16.58
N LYS A 35 -17.01 15.31 -16.19
CA LYS A 35 -15.86 15.37 -17.09
C LYS A 35 -14.87 14.25 -16.82
N ALA A 36 -13.98 14.03 -17.78
CA ALA A 36 -12.83 13.14 -17.59
C ALA A 36 -12.06 13.54 -16.33
N ASP A 37 -11.61 12.52 -15.58
CA ASP A 37 -10.88 12.63 -14.32
C ASP A 37 -11.59 13.34 -13.17
N GLU A 38 -12.84 13.78 -13.34
CA GLU A 38 -13.70 14.25 -12.25
C GLU A 38 -14.46 13.06 -11.65
N TYR A 39 -14.67 13.09 -10.33
CA TYR A 39 -15.36 12.04 -9.60
C TYR A 39 -16.20 12.66 -8.48
N GLU A 40 -17.27 11.97 -8.08
CA GLU A 40 -18.04 12.28 -6.87
C GLU A 40 -17.80 11.18 -5.85
N LEU A 41 -17.53 11.58 -4.59
CA LEU A 41 -17.55 10.66 -3.46
C LEU A 41 -18.77 10.95 -2.60
N ARG A 42 -19.58 9.92 -2.37
CA ARG A 42 -20.62 9.90 -1.34
C ARG A 42 -20.11 9.09 -0.16
N ALA A 43 -20.21 9.63 1.04
CA ALA A 43 -19.75 8.98 2.25
C ALA A 43 -20.87 9.00 3.29
N TRP A 44 -21.17 7.83 3.86
CA TRP A 44 -22.19 7.69 4.91
C TRP A 44 -21.52 7.58 6.27
N THR A 45 -22.00 8.36 7.22
CA THR A 45 -21.58 8.34 8.62
C THR A 45 -22.29 7.22 9.41
N PRO A 46 -21.83 6.87 10.63
CA PRO A 46 -22.47 5.83 11.45
C PRO A 46 -23.93 6.10 11.81
N ASP A 47 -24.35 7.36 11.86
CA ASP A 47 -25.72 7.84 12.07
C ASP A 47 -26.52 7.98 10.76
N ALA A 48 -26.05 7.36 9.67
CA ALA A 48 -26.66 7.37 8.35
C ALA A 48 -26.73 8.74 7.63
N GLY A 49 -26.02 9.75 8.13
CA GLY A 49 -25.84 11.03 7.42
C GLY A 49 -25.02 10.84 6.13
N GLU A 50 -25.50 11.43 5.03
CA GLU A 50 -24.80 11.42 3.74
C GLU A 50 -23.94 12.68 3.57
N GLN A 51 -22.70 12.49 3.13
CA GLN A 51 -21.74 13.54 2.84
C GLN A 51 -21.25 13.42 1.40
N ARG A 52 -21.24 14.54 0.68
CA ARG A 52 -20.80 14.57 -0.72
C ARG A 52 -19.53 15.38 -0.89
N PHE A 53 -18.61 14.86 -1.68
CA PHE A 53 -17.34 15.47 -1.97
C PHE A 53 -17.13 15.51 -3.48
N SER A 54 -16.52 16.59 -3.94
CA SER A 54 -16.08 16.74 -5.33
C SER A 54 -14.66 16.27 -5.44
N GLY A 55 -14.35 15.46 -6.45
CA GLY A 55 -13.03 14.87 -6.58
C GLY A 55 -12.43 14.92 -7.97
N LYS A 56 -11.12 14.75 -7.98
CA LYS A 56 -10.30 14.74 -9.18
C LYS A 56 -9.21 13.68 -9.07
N LEU A 57 -9.01 12.94 -10.15
CA LEU A 57 -7.86 12.07 -10.32
C LEU A 57 -6.68 12.90 -10.85
N ASP A 58 -5.57 12.85 -10.13
CA ASP A 58 -4.30 13.48 -10.49
C ASP A 58 -3.19 12.44 -10.39
N GLY A 59 -2.80 11.89 -11.54
CA GLY A 59 -1.88 10.76 -11.64
C GLY A 59 -2.39 9.54 -10.87
N ARG A 60 -1.72 9.20 -9.76
CA ARG A 60 -2.09 8.07 -8.89
C ARG A 60 -2.86 8.48 -7.64
N ARG A 61 -3.33 9.73 -7.56
CA ARG A 61 -4.03 10.26 -6.40
C ARG A 61 -5.44 10.66 -6.80
N LEU A 62 -6.42 10.08 -6.15
CA LEU A 62 -7.80 10.49 -6.26
C LEU A 62 -8.15 11.31 -5.02
N LEU A 63 -8.29 12.62 -5.20
CA LEU A 63 -8.58 13.57 -4.13
C LEU A 63 -10.05 13.90 -4.15
N PHE A 64 -10.66 14.02 -2.97
CA PHE A 64 -12.03 14.51 -2.81
C PHE A 64 -12.08 15.57 -1.72
N ASP A 65 -12.69 16.71 -2.02
CA ASP A 65 -12.84 17.83 -1.09
C ASP A 65 -14.31 18.18 -0.86
N ARG A 66 -14.57 18.64 0.37
CA ARG A 66 -15.83 19.26 0.77
C ARG A 66 -15.54 20.34 1.81
N ASP A 67 -16.13 21.51 1.66
CA ASP A 67 -16.18 22.50 2.73
C ASP A 67 -17.46 22.33 3.55
N HIS A 68 -17.32 22.33 4.88
CA HIS A 68 -18.43 22.22 5.82
C HIS A 68 -18.03 22.80 7.18
N GLU A 69 -18.93 23.57 7.81
CA GLU A 69 -18.74 24.14 9.16
C GLU A 69 -17.38 24.82 9.38
N GLY A 70 -16.90 25.58 8.40
CA GLY A 70 -15.62 26.31 8.50
C GLY A 70 -14.37 25.43 8.33
N LEU A 71 -14.55 24.15 7.97
CA LEU A 71 -13.48 23.21 7.67
C LEU A 71 -13.52 22.75 6.21
N THR A 72 -12.35 22.60 5.60
CA THR A 72 -12.18 21.77 4.40
C THR A 72 -11.87 20.36 4.83
N HIS A 73 -12.70 19.42 4.41
CA HIS A 73 -12.55 17.98 4.58
C HIS A 73 -11.98 17.38 3.31
N ARG A 74 -10.95 16.55 3.44
CA ARG A 74 -10.27 15.93 2.30
C ARG A 74 -10.15 14.43 2.47
N PHE A 75 -10.58 13.68 1.46
CA PHE A 75 -10.13 12.32 1.23
C PHE A 75 -9.00 12.32 0.20
N THR A 76 -7.99 11.48 0.40
CA THR A 76 -6.98 11.18 -0.60
C THR A 76 -6.79 9.68 -0.68
N PHE A 77 -7.09 9.13 -1.85
CA PHE A 77 -6.75 7.75 -2.22
C PHE A 77 -5.47 7.77 -3.02
N SER A 78 -4.36 7.35 -2.41
CA SER A 78 -3.07 7.18 -3.09
C SER A 78 -2.94 5.74 -3.57
N LEU A 79 -2.98 5.53 -4.88
CA LEU A 79 -2.78 4.24 -5.53
C LEU A 79 -1.26 3.98 -5.60
N LEU A 80 -0.73 3.12 -4.72
CA LEU A 80 0.71 2.90 -4.63
C LEU A 80 1.18 1.93 -5.72
N HIS A 81 0.70 0.70 -5.63
CA HIS A 81 1.00 -0.42 -6.51
C HIS A 81 -0.32 -1.10 -6.89
N GLY A 82 -0.32 -1.98 -7.90
CA GLY A 82 -1.54 -2.66 -8.36
C GLY A 82 -2.29 -3.47 -7.29
N ASN A 83 -1.66 -3.73 -6.14
CA ASN A 83 -2.24 -4.46 -5.01
C ASN A 83 -2.46 -3.61 -3.74
N ARG A 84 -2.14 -2.31 -3.72
CA ARG A 84 -2.18 -1.51 -2.48
C ARG A 84 -2.58 -0.06 -2.72
N TYR A 85 -3.47 0.44 -1.87
CA TYR A 85 -3.79 1.86 -1.78
C TYR A 85 -3.73 2.35 -0.34
N LEU A 86 -3.50 3.65 -0.19
CA LEU A 86 -3.69 4.38 1.07
C LEU A 86 -4.93 5.26 0.93
N CYS A 87 -5.83 5.22 1.91
CA CYS A 87 -6.90 6.20 2.05
C CYS A 87 -6.62 7.03 3.29
N ARG A 88 -6.48 8.33 3.10
CA ARG A 88 -6.26 9.31 4.16
C ARG A 88 -7.44 10.27 4.19
N TYR A 89 -7.92 10.56 5.38
CA TYR A 89 -8.94 11.57 5.62
C TYR A 89 -8.38 12.64 6.55
N GLU A 90 -8.55 13.88 6.13
CA GLU A 90 -7.92 15.04 6.76
C GLU A 90 -8.90 16.20 6.83
N THR A 91 -8.64 17.13 7.75
CA THR A 91 -9.37 18.38 7.82
C THR A 91 -8.43 19.54 8.00
N ARG A 92 -8.76 20.70 7.45
CA ARG A 92 -8.11 21.98 7.78
C ARG A 92 -9.16 23.05 8.01
N LYS A 93 -8.81 24.14 8.67
CA LYS A 93 -9.66 25.33 8.71
C LYS A 93 -9.66 26.02 7.35
N ILE A 94 -10.80 26.52 6.92
CA ILE A 94 -10.89 27.33 5.70
C ILE A 94 -9.97 28.55 5.85
N GLY A 95 -9.18 28.83 4.81
CA GLY A 95 -8.16 29.90 4.82
C GLY A 95 -6.79 29.48 5.36
N THR A 96 -6.64 28.29 5.93
CA THR A 96 -5.32 27.76 6.34
C THR A 96 -4.74 26.78 5.32
N VAL A 97 -3.42 26.57 5.35
CA VAL A 97 -2.73 25.67 4.41
C VAL A 97 -2.55 24.25 4.95
N THR A 98 -2.44 24.07 6.26
CA THR A 98 -2.06 22.79 6.87
C THR A 98 -3.27 21.90 7.15
N PHE A 99 -3.20 20.65 6.69
CA PHE A 99 -4.18 19.61 7.01
C PHE A 99 -3.78 18.85 8.27
N ALA A 100 -4.76 18.60 9.13
CA ALA A 100 -4.66 17.67 10.25
C ALA A 100 -5.22 16.31 9.84
N THR A 101 -4.39 15.27 9.90
CA THR A 101 -4.81 13.89 9.64
C THR A 101 -5.81 13.43 10.69
N ARG A 102 -6.98 12.96 10.25
CA ARG A 102 -8.01 12.39 11.12
C ARG A 102 -7.95 10.87 11.15
N TYR A 103 -7.71 10.25 10.00
CA TYR A 103 -7.33 8.85 9.93
C TYR A 103 -6.58 8.53 8.64
N GLN A 104 -5.84 7.43 8.68
CA GLN A 104 -5.21 6.84 7.51
C GLN A 104 -5.34 5.32 7.57
N ILE A 105 -5.79 4.72 6.47
CA ILE A 105 -5.81 3.27 6.29
C ILE A 105 -4.96 2.91 5.08
N GLY A 106 -4.21 1.81 5.19
CA GLY A 106 -3.55 1.18 4.06
C GLY A 106 -4.15 -0.20 3.85
N ALA A 107 -4.72 -0.45 2.67
CA ALA A 107 -5.31 -1.73 2.34
C ALA A 107 -4.49 -2.41 1.25
N THR A 108 -4.07 -3.64 1.53
CA THR A 108 -3.47 -4.54 0.53
C THR A 108 -4.54 -5.52 0.08
N LYS A 109 -4.54 -5.84 -1.22
CA LYS A 109 -5.42 -6.85 -1.82
C LYS A 109 -5.28 -8.17 -1.06
N GLN A 110 -6.42 -8.74 -0.66
CA GLN A 110 -6.46 -10.00 0.07
C GLN A 110 -5.78 -11.11 -0.73
N GLY A 111 -4.96 -11.93 -0.06
CA GLY A 111 -4.22 -13.03 -0.68
C GLY A 111 -2.95 -12.62 -1.42
N VAL A 112 -2.55 -11.35 -1.40
CA VAL A 112 -1.32 -10.87 -2.04
C VAL A 112 -0.31 -10.41 -0.97
N PRO A 113 0.98 -10.78 -1.08
CA PRO A 113 2.02 -10.23 -0.21
C PRO A 113 2.03 -8.71 -0.24
N PHE A 114 2.35 -8.10 0.92
CA PHE A 114 2.49 -6.65 1.04
C PHE A 114 3.59 -6.10 0.12
N ALA A 115 4.70 -6.82 0.01
CA ALA A 115 5.80 -6.54 -0.91
C ALA A 115 6.16 -7.83 -1.64
N ILE A 116 6.33 -7.72 -2.96
CA ILE A 116 7.03 -8.73 -3.74
C ILE A 116 8.49 -8.32 -3.69
N VAL A 117 9.28 -9.00 -2.85
CA VAL A 117 10.74 -8.90 -2.93
C VAL A 117 11.20 -9.78 -4.07
N ASP A 118 12.02 -9.22 -4.97
CA ASP A 118 12.61 -10.00 -6.04
C ASP A 118 13.33 -11.22 -5.43
N LYS A 119 13.08 -12.40 -6.00
CA LYS A 119 13.82 -13.62 -5.67
C LYS A 119 15.26 -13.43 -6.17
N GLY A 120 16.12 -12.89 -5.32
CA GLY A 120 17.56 -12.91 -5.54
C GLY A 120 18.22 -14.13 -4.90
N PRO A 121 19.52 -14.31 -5.14
CA PRO A 121 20.28 -15.39 -4.52
C PRO A 121 20.27 -15.21 -2.99
N GLU A 122 20.25 -16.31 -2.26
CA GLU A 122 20.26 -16.28 -0.79
C GLU A 122 21.67 -15.95 -0.28
N CYS A 123 21.75 -15.12 0.77
CA CYS A 123 22.98 -14.82 1.47
C CYS A 123 23.46 -16.08 2.21
N ILE A 124 24.66 -16.56 1.88
CA ILE A 124 25.24 -17.78 2.46
C ILE A 124 25.47 -17.71 3.98
N VAL A 125 25.55 -16.49 4.54
CA VAL A 125 25.79 -16.28 5.97
C VAL A 125 24.49 -16.06 6.75
N SER A 126 23.58 -15.24 6.23
CA SER A 126 22.39 -14.77 6.97
C SER A 126 21.05 -15.31 6.45
N GLY A 127 21.03 -15.97 5.29
CA GLY A 127 19.78 -16.37 4.62
C GLY A 127 18.98 -15.22 4.01
N GLY A 128 19.46 -13.98 4.11
CA GLY A 128 18.82 -12.79 3.51
C GLY A 128 18.99 -12.70 1.99
N LEU A 129 18.55 -11.60 1.39
CA LEU A 129 18.77 -11.33 -0.03
C LEU A 129 20.27 -11.04 -0.29
N GLY A 130 20.92 -11.90 -1.06
CA GLY A 130 22.28 -11.75 -1.53
C GLY A 130 22.38 -10.67 -2.59
N THR A 131 23.08 -9.59 -2.25
CA THR A 131 23.27 -8.41 -3.13
C THR A 131 24.66 -8.36 -3.74
N SER A 132 25.63 -9.06 -3.15
CA SER A 132 27.04 -9.06 -3.56
C SER A 132 27.55 -10.47 -3.78
N ARG A 133 28.34 -10.70 -4.84
CA ARG A 133 28.94 -12.00 -5.16
C ARG A 133 30.33 -12.14 -4.50
N VAL A 134 30.59 -13.31 -3.92
CA VAL A 134 31.90 -13.73 -3.39
C VAL A 134 32.30 -15.05 -4.04
N THR A 135 33.59 -15.32 -4.23
CA THR A 135 34.07 -16.53 -4.89
C THR A 135 35.06 -17.26 -4.00
N TYR A 136 34.89 -18.57 -3.82
CA TYR A 136 35.79 -19.41 -3.04
C TYR A 136 35.95 -20.78 -3.71
N LYS A 137 37.21 -21.25 -3.86
CA LYS A 137 37.57 -22.51 -4.54
C LYS A 137 36.87 -22.69 -5.91
N GLY A 138 36.77 -21.61 -6.69
CA GLY A 138 36.14 -21.60 -8.02
C GLY A 138 34.60 -21.61 -8.04
N LYS A 139 33.94 -21.66 -6.88
CA LYS A 139 32.48 -21.55 -6.74
C LYS A 139 32.09 -20.13 -6.33
N SER A 140 31.02 -19.59 -6.92
CA SER A 140 30.46 -18.28 -6.55
C SER A 140 29.28 -18.42 -5.59
N TYR A 141 29.30 -17.61 -4.53
CA TYR A 141 28.25 -17.47 -3.52
C TYR A 141 27.82 -16.01 -3.41
N TYR A 142 26.74 -15.76 -2.66
CA TYR A 142 26.20 -14.42 -2.49
C TYR A 142 26.11 -14.03 -1.01
N VAL A 143 26.29 -12.75 -0.74
CA VAL A 143 26.20 -12.15 0.61
C VAL A 143 25.41 -10.84 0.57
N CYS A 144 24.79 -10.47 1.69
CA CYS A 144 23.90 -9.30 1.76
C CYS A 144 24.60 -7.99 2.14
N CYS A 145 25.81 -8.04 2.72
CA CYS A 145 26.56 -6.86 3.17
C CYS A 145 28.05 -7.18 3.35
N SER A 146 28.88 -6.14 3.55
CA SER A 146 30.31 -6.27 3.84
C SER A 146 30.59 -7.14 5.07
N GLY A 147 29.80 -7.02 6.14
CA GLY A 147 29.97 -7.87 7.34
C GLY A 147 29.79 -9.36 7.05
N CYS A 148 28.84 -9.73 6.18
CA CYS A 148 28.68 -11.13 5.74
C CYS A 148 29.82 -11.58 4.81
N ARG A 149 30.38 -10.68 4.00
CA ARG A 149 31.58 -10.98 3.21
C ARG A 149 32.78 -11.28 4.09
N ASP A 150 33.00 -10.45 5.11
CA ASP A 150 34.16 -10.57 5.99
C ASP A 150 34.06 -11.86 6.82
N ALA A 151 32.87 -12.14 7.40
CA ALA A 151 32.58 -13.41 8.06
C ALA A 151 32.79 -14.62 7.14
N PHE A 152 32.32 -14.55 5.88
CA PHE A 152 32.52 -15.61 4.89
C PHE A 152 34.01 -15.80 4.56
N ASN A 153 34.80 -14.73 4.45
CA ASN A 153 36.23 -14.81 4.17
C ASN A 153 37.03 -15.38 5.34
N GLU A 154 36.61 -15.12 6.58
CA GLU A 154 37.24 -15.68 7.78
C GLU A 154 37.02 -17.19 7.92
N ASN A 155 35.80 -17.68 7.63
CA ASN A 155 35.45 -19.09 7.81
C ASN A 155 34.59 -19.64 6.65
N PRO A 156 35.10 -19.65 5.41
CA PRO A 156 34.30 -19.96 4.22
C PRO A 156 33.75 -21.39 4.24
N GLU A 157 34.54 -22.37 4.71
CA GLU A 157 34.14 -23.78 4.70
C GLU A 157 32.95 -24.06 5.64
N LYS A 158 32.85 -23.34 6.76
CA LYS A 158 31.73 -23.46 7.70
C LYS A 158 30.41 -23.06 7.03
N TYR A 159 30.38 -21.86 6.44
CA TYR A 159 29.16 -21.33 5.82
C TYR A 159 28.77 -22.10 4.55
N ILE A 160 29.75 -22.59 3.78
CA ILE A 160 29.46 -23.47 2.61
C ILE A 160 28.81 -24.77 3.06
N LYS A 161 29.30 -25.41 4.12
CA LYS A 161 28.74 -26.66 4.63
C LYS A 161 27.32 -26.47 5.18
N GLU A 162 27.10 -25.41 5.96
CA GLU A 162 25.75 -25.05 6.48
C GLU A 162 24.77 -24.75 5.34
N PHE A 163 25.22 -24.03 4.31
CA PHE A 163 24.40 -23.71 3.15
C PHE A 163 24.07 -24.94 2.30
N GLU A 164 25.05 -25.79 1.99
CA GLU A 164 24.82 -27.04 1.25
C GLU A 164 23.91 -28.01 2.03
N ALA A 165 24.00 -28.06 3.36
CA ALA A 165 23.08 -28.83 4.20
C ALA A 165 21.64 -28.29 4.13
N THR A 166 21.47 -26.98 4.16
CA THR A 166 20.16 -26.32 4.08
C THR A 166 19.52 -26.48 2.69
N GLN A 167 20.33 -26.51 1.62
CA GLN A 167 19.84 -26.74 0.25
C GLN A 167 19.43 -28.19 -0.01
N LYS A 168 20.03 -29.18 0.67
CA LYS A 168 19.64 -30.60 0.55
C LYS A 168 18.34 -30.96 1.28
N GLY A 169 17.86 -30.08 2.17
CA GLY A 169 16.63 -30.30 2.96
C GLY A 169 15.40 -29.54 2.46
N LYS A 170 15.51 -28.76 1.37
CA LYS A 170 14.40 -28.11 0.67
C LYS A 170 14.01 -28.93 -0.56
#